data_AF-A0A4Y8MR84-F1
#
_entry.id   AF-A0A4Y8MR84-F1
#
_cell.length_a   1.000
_cell.length_b   1.000
_cell.length_c   1.000
_cell.angle_alpha   90.00
_cell.angle_beta   90.00
_cell.angle_gamma   90.00
#
_symmetry.space_group_name_H-M   'P 1'
#
loop_
_entity.id
_entity.type
_entity.pdbx_description
1 polymer ?
#
loop_
_entity_poly.entity_id
_entity_poly.type
_entity_poly.pdbx_seq_one_letter_code
_entity_poly.pdbx_strand_id
1 'polypeptide(L)'
;MALTQSIDSLATQPVNEPHVQRNNVIPFPAARVRLQITLPHRPYELPGTQLRALLHSPLGVYVVATQAVRQEIRVQLDIAPDDFDFTLHTLISTLPAATIGPLKRRSATAVYLAAMPPFAFSREQAKGK
;
A
#
# COMPACT_ATOMS: atom_id res chain seq x y z
N MET A 1 -12.88 -59.68 -13.23
CA MET A 1 -12.64 -58.23 -13.11
C MET A 1 -11.33 -57.96 -13.86
N ALA A 2 -11.25 -57.74 -15.17
CA ALA A 2 -11.70 -56.60 -16.01
C ALA A 2 -11.32 -55.25 -15.38
N LEU A 3 -10.55 -54.33 -15.96
CA LEU A 3 -9.99 -54.16 -17.31
C LEU A 3 -8.73 -53.24 -17.21
N THR A 4 -7.76 -53.42 -18.09
CA THR A 4 -6.61 -52.52 -18.34
C THR A 4 -7.02 -51.30 -19.17
N GLN A 5 -6.66 -50.07 -18.76
CA GLN A 5 -6.70 -48.84 -19.58
C GLN A 5 -5.55 -47.93 -19.11
N SER A 6 -4.34 -48.10 -19.64
CA SER A 6 -3.77 -47.47 -20.85
C SER A 6 -3.83 -45.94 -20.84
N ILE A 7 -2.65 -45.36 -20.64
CA ILE A 7 -2.32 -43.95 -20.77
C ILE A 7 -2.40 -43.60 -22.26
N ASP A 8 -3.23 -42.62 -22.62
CA ASP A 8 -3.22 -42.06 -23.97
C ASP A 8 -3.33 -40.52 -23.93
N SER A 9 -2.28 -39.93 -24.50
CA SER A 9 -2.26 -38.65 -25.22
C SER A 9 -2.35 -37.32 -24.46
N LEU A 10 -1.15 -36.76 -24.29
CA LEU A 10 -0.81 -35.34 -24.23
C LEU A 10 -1.16 -34.62 -25.56
N ALA A 11 -2.22 -33.81 -25.56
CA ALA A 11 -2.36 -32.56 -26.33
C ALA A 11 -3.76 -31.98 -25.98
N THR A 12 -3.88 -30.82 -25.36
CA THR A 12 -3.84 -29.52 -26.04
C THR A 12 -3.70 -28.40 -24.99
N GLN A 13 -2.86 -27.41 -25.30
CA GLN A 13 -2.53 -26.22 -24.51
C GLN A 13 -3.73 -25.25 -24.30
N PRO A 14 -3.59 -24.24 -23.42
CA PRO A 14 -4.68 -23.63 -22.65
C PRO A 14 -5.47 -22.60 -23.45
N VAL A 15 -6.80 -22.63 -23.31
CA VAL A 15 -7.59 -21.46 -23.66
C VAL A 15 -7.40 -20.43 -22.54
N ASN A 16 -6.50 -19.49 -22.82
CA ASN A 16 -6.21 -18.33 -22.01
C ASN A 16 -7.42 -17.39 -22.07
N GLU A 17 -8.45 -17.67 -21.28
CA GLU A 17 -9.46 -16.65 -20.99
C GLU A 17 -8.85 -15.68 -19.98
N PRO A 18 -8.70 -14.38 -20.30
CA PRO A 18 -8.39 -13.40 -19.28
C PRO A 18 -9.58 -13.40 -18.32
N HIS A 19 -9.41 -14.06 -17.17
CA HIS A 19 -10.25 -13.84 -16.01
C HIS A 19 -10.12 -12.36 -15.68
N VAL A 20 -11.04 -11.55 -16.21
CA VAL A 20 -11.24 -10.18 -15.75
C VAL A 20 -11.70 -10.34 -14.32
N GLN A 21 -10.74 -10.26 -13.40
CA GLN A 21 -10.96 -10.21 -11.98
C GLN A 21 -11.74 -8.93 -11.71
N ARG A 22 -13.06 -8.99 -11.89
CA ARG A 22 -14.01 -7.92 -11.58
C ARG A 22 -14.05 -7.83 -10.06
N ASN A 23 -13.02 -7.20 -9.49
CA ASN A 23 -13.02 -6.79 -8.11
C ASN A 23 -14.03 -5.66 -7.98
N ASN A 24 -15.32 -6.02 -7.83
CA ASN A 24 -16.44 -5.08 -7.70
C ASN A 24 -16.48 -4.41 -6.31
N VAL A 25 -15.36 -4.48 -5.58
CA VAL A 25 -15.15 -3.78 -4.32
C VAL A 25 -14.72 -2.38 -4.71
N ILE A 26 -15.63 -1.41 -4.60
CA ILE A 26 -15.25 -0.01 -4.58
C ILE A 26 -14.49 0.19 -3.26
N PRO A 27 -13.17 0.41 -3.27
CA PRO A 27 -12.46 0.70 -2.03
C PRO A 27 -13.01 2.04 -1.54
N PHE A 28 -13.76 2.02 -0.44
CA PHE A 28 -14.03 3.26 0.27
C PHE A 28 -12.68 3.87 0.62
N PRO A 29 -12.40 5.11 0.19
CA PRO A 29 -11.15 5.75 0.55
C PRO A 29 -11.18 6.03 2.05
N ALA A 30 -10.74 5.05 2.84
CA ALA A 30 -10.49 5.24 4.26
C ALA A 30 -9.50 6.40 4.37
N ALA A 31 -9.85 7.42 5.14
CA ALA A 31 -9.06 8.64 5.28
C ALA A 31 -7.75 8.34 6.02
N ARG A 32 -6.78 7.72 5.35
CA ARG A 32 -5.51 7.31 5.97
C ARG A 32 -4.72 8.53 6.42
N VAL A 33 -3.94 8.37 7.48
CA VAL A 33 -3.02 9.38 7.98
C VAL A 33 -1.59 8.91 7.80
N ARG A 34 -0.74 9.81 7.31
CA ARG A 34 0.69 9.58 7.17
C ARG A 34 1.40 10.20 8.35
N LEU A 35 1.94 9.37 9.22
CA LEU A 35 2.74 9.78 10.36
C LEU A 35 4.23 9.66 10.02
N GLN A 36 4.99 10.73 10.22
CA GLN A 36 6.45 10.65 10.18
C GLN A 36 6.98 10.36 11.58
N ILE A 37 7.91 9.43 11.70
CA ILE A 37 8.70 9.20 12.90
C ILE A 37 10.19 9.26 12.58
N THR A 38 10.99 9.68 13.54
CA THR A 38 12.44 9.73 13.41
C THR A 38 13.05 8.85 14.49
N LEU A 39 13.87 7.89 14.08
CA LEU A 39 14.60 6.98 14.94
C LEU A 39 16.02 7.55 15.12
N PRO A 40 16.38 8.05 16.32
CA PRO A 40 17.72 8.57 16.55
C PRO A 40 18.74 7.45 16.53
N HIS A 41 19.87 7.68 15.85
CA HIS A 41 21.01 6.77 15.96
C HIS A 41 21.73 7.03 17.28
N ARG A 42 21.75 6.04 18.16
CA ARG A 42 22.56 6.11 19.38
C ARG A 42 23.97 5.62 19.07
N PRO A 43 25.02 6.34 19.52
CA PRO A 43 26.41 6.03 19.18
C PRO A 43 26.89 4.66 19.71
N TYR A 44 26.16 4.07 20.66
CA TYR A 44 26.45 2.76 21.24
C TYR A 44 25.58 1.62 20.69
N GLU A 45 24.62 1.91 19.79
CA GLU A 45 23.72 0.91 19.20
C GLU A 45 24.11 0.62 17.75
N LEU A 46 23.99 -0.64 17.32
CA LEU A 46 24.22 -0.99 15.92
C LEU A 46 23.27 -0.19 15.01
N PRO A 47 23.77 0.32 13.85
CA PRO A 47 22.93 0.99 12.88
C PRO A 47 21.71 0.14 12.51
N GLY A 48 20.52 0.75 12.60
CA GLY A 48 19.27 0.07 12.26
C GLY A 48 18.68 -0.87 13.32
N THR A 49 19.22 -0.92 14.54
CA THR A 49 18.63 -1.70 15.66
C THR A 49 17.18 -1.28 15.91
N GLN A 50 16.92 0.03 16.00
CA GLN A 50 15.56 0.57 16.18
C GLN A 50 14.67 0.33 14.96
N LEU A 51 15.21 0.41 13.75
CA LEU A 51 14.45 0.10 12.54
C LEU A 51 14.06 -1.38 12.50
N ARG A 52 14.97 -2.28 12.89
CA ARG A 52 14.69 -3.71 13.01
C ARG A 52 13.61 -3.96 14.06
N ALA A 53 13.70 -3.33 15.23
CA ALA A 53 12.65 -3.40 16.24
C ALA A 53 11.28 -2.91 15.72
N LEU A 54 11.25 -1.81 14.95
CA LEU A 54 10.04 -1.32 14.29
C LEU A 54 9.45 -2.36 13.32
N LEU A 55 10.28 -2.91 12.43
CA LEU A 55 9.85 -3.85 11.39
C LEU A 55 9.40 -5.20 11.95
N HIS A 56 9.91 -5.61 13.12
CA HIS A 56 9.43 -6.79 13.83
C HIS A 56 8.30 -6.50 14.83
N SER A 57 7.90 -5.23 14.99
CA SER A 57 6.75 -4.84 15.80
C SER A 57 5.46 -4.90 14.99
N PRO A 58 4.28 -4.83 15.66
CA PRO A 58 3.01 -4.64 14.97
C PRO A 58 2.97 -3.39 14.08
N LEU A 59 3.87 -2.42 14.27
CA LEU A 59 3.94 -1.23 13.42
C LEU A 59 4.61 -1.45 12.06
N GLY A 60 5.35 -2.55 11.90
CA GLY A 60 6.05 -2.87 10.66
C GLY A 60 5.12 -2.93 9.45
N VAL A 61 3.85 -3.32 9.66
CA VAL A 61 2.83 -3.41 8.60
C VAL A 61 2.37 -2.04 8.10
N TYR A 62 2.54 -0.98 8.90
CA TYR A 62 2.17 0.38 8.52
C TYR A 62 3.31 1.14 7.85
N VAL A 63 4.53 0.58 7.78
CA VAL A 63 5.69 1.26 7.18
C VAL A 63 5.53 1.35 5.67
N VAL A 64 5.51 2.57 5.14
CA VAL A 64 5.42 2.84 3.69
C VAL A 64 6.70 3.38 3.09
N ALA A 65 7.57 4.01 3.90
CA ALA A 65 8.87 4.47 3.44
C ALA A 65 9.85 4.58 4.60
N THR A 66 11.12 4.31 4.32
CA THR A 66 12.24 4.51 5.24
C THR A 66 13.32 5.32 4.53
N GLN A 67 13.94 6.24 5.25
CA GLN A 67 15.00 7.09 4.72
C GLN A 67 16.09 7.23 5.79
N ALA A 68 17.29 6.75 5.48
CA ALA A 68 18.46 6.97 6.33
C ALA A 68 19.01 8.38 6.08
N VAL A 69 19.15 9.17 7.15
CA VAL A 69 19.67 10.54 7.12
C VAL A 69 20.77 10.67 8.16
N ARG A 70 22.05 10.53 7.74
CA ARG A 70 23.26 10.69 8.59
C ARG A 70 23.20 9.99 9.97
N GLN A 71 22.60 10.64 10.96
CA GLN A 71 22.51 10.25 12.37
C GLN A 71 21.08 9.84 12.79
N GLU A 72 20.15 9.70 11.85
CA GLU A 72 18.77 9.34 12.12
C GLU A 72 18.16 8.52 10.97
N ILE A 73 17.10 7.77 11.27
CA ILE A 73 16.29 7.08 10.27
C ILE A 73 14.89 7.65 10.33
N ARG A 74 14.43 8.24 9.23
CA ARG A 74 13.06 8.72 9.08
C ARG A 74 12.21 7.60 8.55
N VAL A 75 11.08 7.35 9.19
CA VAL A 75 10.11 6.34 8.77
C VAL A 75 8.76 7.01 8.56
N GLN A 76 8.09 6.67 7.47
CA GLN A 76 6.73 7.09 7.20
C GLN A 76 5.80 5.90 7.46
N LEU A 77 4.80 6.12 8.30
CA LEU A 77 3.75 5.17 8.60
C LEU A 77 2.46 5.62 7.92
N ASP A 78 1.72 4.69 7.34
CA ASP A 78 0.39 4.91 6.79
C ASP A 78 -0.66 4.16 7.60
N ILE A 79 -1.45 4.91 8.36
CA ILE A 79 -2.27 4.38 9.44
C ILE A 79 -3.74 4.70 9.13
N ALA A 80 -4.65 3.78 9.44
CA ALA A 80 -6.06 4.12 9.49
C ALA A 80 -6.32 5.07 10.68
N PRO A 81 -7.26 6.02 10.60
CA PRO A 81 -7.63 6.85 11.75
C PRO A 81 -7.97 6.04 13.00
N ASP A 82 -8.66 4.91 12.81
CA ASP A 82 -9.12 4.03 13.88
C ASP A 82 -7.95 3.32 14.61
N ASP A 83 -6.85 3.05 13.89
CA ASP A 83 -5.67 2.37 14.43
C ASP A 83 -4.65 3.35 15.06
N PHE A 84 -4.98 4.65 15.12
CA PHE A 84 -4.03 5.68 15.54
C PHE A 84 -3.63 5.55 17.01
N ASP A 85 -4.60 5.28 17.90
CA ASP A 85 -4.35 5.09 19.33
C ASP A 85 -3.43 3.89 19.58
N PHE A 86 -3.79 2.73 19.00
CA PHE A 86 -2.97 1.53 19.03
C PHE A 86 -1.55 1.80 18.49
N THR A 87 -1.44 2.56 17.41
CA THR A 87 -0.16 2.89 16.80
C THR A 87 0.72 3.73 17.71
N LEU A 88 0.18 4.79 18.31
CA LEU A 88 0.92 5.64 19.25
C LEU A 88 1.33 4.87 20.50
N HIS A 89 0.42 4.10 21.08
CA HIS A 89 0.71 3.28 22.25
C HIS A 89 1.85 2.29 21.96
N THR A 90 1.77 1.57 20.84
CA THR A 90 2.78 0.59 20.44
C THR A 90 4.10 1.28 20.12
N LEU A 91 4.08 2.46 19.48
CA LEU A 91 5.28 3.22 19.15
C LEU A 91 6.03 3.63 20.41
N ILE A 92 5.32 4.20 21.39
CA ILE A 92 5.91 4.62 22.67
C ILE A 92 6.46 3.42 23.44
N SER A 93 5.74 2.29 23.41
CA SER A 93 6.13 1.08 24.13
C SER A 93 7.35 0.37 23.52
N THR A 94 7.41 0.32 22.18
CA THR A 94 8.46 -0.41 21.46
C THR A 94 9.69 0.45 21.16
N LEU A 95 9.47 1.74 20.90
CA LEU A 95 10.47 2.71 20.46
C LEU A 95 10.32 4.01 21.24
N PRO A 96 10.56 4.02 22.56
CA PRO A 96 10.38 5.21 23.40
C PRO A 96 11.32 6.37 23.03
N ALA A 97 12.41 6.07 22.33
CA ALA A 97 13.35 7.07 21.83
C ALA A 97 12.95 7.66 20.47
N ALA A 98 11.92 7.13 19.80
CA ALA A 98 11.48 7.64 18.51
C ALA A 98 10.85 9.03 18.68
N THR A 99 11.25 9.97 17.83
CA THR A 99 10.63 11.30 17.78
C THR A 99 9.43 11.26 16.85
N ILE A 100 8.27 11.68 17.36
CA ILE A 100 7.04 11.80 16.58
C ILE A 100 7.13 13.09 15.75
N GLY A 101 7.06 12.95 14.43
CA GLY A 101 7.10 14.04 13.47
C GLY A 101 5.71 14.45 12.97
N PRO A 102 5.65 15.17 11.83
CA PRO A 102 4.38 15.66 11.28
C PRO A 102 3.40 14.54 10.92
N LEU A 103 2.12 14.80 11.16
CA LEU A 103 0.99 13.96 10.74
C LEU A 103 0.26 14.64 9.56
N LYS A 104 0.15 13.95 8.42
CA LYS A 104 -0.53 14.45 7.23
C LYS A 104 -1.72 13.56 6.90
N ARG A 105 -2.91 14.14 6.69
CA ARG A 105 -4.07 13.38 6.19
C ARG A 105 -3.91 13.11 4.71
N ARG A 106 -4.19 11.87 4.27
CA ARG A 106 -4.27 11.52 2.87
C ARG A 106 -5.67 11.89 2.36
N SER A 107 -5.79 13.04 1.71
CA SER A 107 -7.04 13.44 1.07
C SER A 107 -7.32 12.55 -0.14
N ALA A 108 -8.51 11.96 -0.23
CA ALA A 108 -8.95 11.08 -1.31
C ALA A 108 -9.16 11.78 -2.68
N THR A 109 -8.86 13.07 -2.78
CA THR A 109 -9.19 13.94 -3.91
C THR A 109 -8.49 13.58 -5.24
N ALA A 110 -7.58 12.60 -5.26
CA ALA A 110 -6.84 12.21 -6.46
C ALA A 110 -7.57 11.18 -7.35
N VAL A 111 -8.64 10.53 -6.87
CA VAL A 111 -9.27 9.43 -7.64
C VAL A 111 -10.32 9.93 -8.64
N TYR A 112 -10.92 11.10 -8.44
CA TYR A 112 -11.98 11.61 -9.32
C TYR A 112 -11.48 12.35 -10.57
N LEU A 113 -10.24 12.82 -10.60
CA LEU A 113 -9.68 13.52 -11.77
C LEU A 113 -9.20 12.59 -12.88
N ALA A 114 -8.99 11.30 -12.59
CA ALA A 114 -8.54 10.30 -13.57
C ALA A 114 -9.68 9.51 -14.23
N ALA A 115 -10.93 9.68 -13.76
CA ALA A 115 -12.09 8.92 -14.23
C ALA A 115 -13.04 9.71 -15.16
N MET A 116 -12.65 10.91 -15.62
CA MET A 116 -13.40 11.62 -16.66
C MET A 116 -12.91 11.19 -18.06
N PRO A 117 -13.73 10.53 -18.90
CA PRO A 117 -13.40 10.32 -20.29
C PRO A 117 -13.39 11.67 -21.04
N PRO A 118 -12.43 11.90 -21.96
CA PRO A 118 -12.43 13.10 -22.78
C PRO A 118 -13.60 13.07 -23.76
N PHE A 119 -14.36 14.16 -23.78
CA PHE A 119 -15.34 14.60 -24.77
C PHE A 119 -15.33 13.87 -26.13
N ALA A 120 -16.41 13.14 -26.43
CA ALA A 120 -16.81 12.87 -27.81
C ALA A 120 -17.70 14.05 -28.29
N PHE A 121 -17.08 15.18 -28.62
CA PHE A 121 -17.77 16.24 -29.37
C PHE A 121 -17.86 15.79 -30.83
N SER A 122 -18.90 15.02 -31.15
CA SER A 122 -19.24 14.67 -32.52
C SER A 122 -19.60 15.95 -33.25
N ARG A 123 -18.67 16.44 -34.08
CA ARG A 123 -18.91 17.57 -34.99
C ARG A 123 -19.83 17.05 -36.10
N GLU A 124 -21.13 17.12 -35.85
CA GLU A 124 -22.13 16.82 -36.86
C GLU A 124 -21.93 17.75 -38.05
N GLN A 125 -21.80 17.10 -39.19
CA GLN A 125 -21.48 17.60 -40.50
C GLN A 125 -22.31 18.85 -40.86
N ALA A 126 -21.61 19.92 -41.25
CA ALA A 126 -22.19 20.95 -42.07
C ALA A 126 -22.54 20.33 -43.44
N LYS A 127 -23.83 20.05 -43.70
CA LYS A 127 -24.33 19.90 -45.08
C LYS A 127 -25.86 20.09 -45.18
N GLY A 128 -26.25 21.06 -46.02
CA GLY A 128 -27.61 21.29 -46.51
C GLY A 128 -28.37 22.31 -45.67
N LYS A 129 -28.87 23.43 -46.19
CA LYS A 129 -29.34 23.72 -47.55
C LYS A 129 -29.40 25.23 -47.75
#